data_AF-A0A9E1Y2R1-F1
#
_entry.id   AF-A0A9E1Y2R1-F1
#
_cell.length_a   1.000
_cell.length_b   1.000
_cell.length_c   1.000
_cell.angle_alpha   90.00
_cell.angle_beta   90.00
_cell.angle_gamma   90.00
#
_symmetry.space_group_name_H-M   'P 1'
#
loop_
_entity.id
_entity.type
_entity.pdbx_description
1 polymer ?
#
loop_
_entity_poly.entity_id
_entity_poly.type
_entity_poly.pdbx_seq_one_letter_code
_entity_poly.pdbx_strand_id
1 'polypeptide(L)'
;MELTLKSQMVPVLSGQSLYSYLDAVHRIPKLSREEEVTLFEQYKDGDNVSAARALVLAHLRYVVYIAKQYSGYGLPLEDLIQQGNVGLMQSVKKFDPERKLRLLTFAVHWIKAEIHDYILKNWKLVKVATTKAQRKLFFNLRKNKQGSGLVDGPEAKRIATLLDVSEADVVEMDQRLSRQDQPFEKRDDEDYGAPELYLRSDSQDPLDIVADSESEATDAGELRQALKQLDERSLQIV
;
A
#
# COMPACT_ATOMS: atom_id res chain seq x y z
N MET A 1 27.30 45.06 -4.55
CA MET A 1 27.91 43.84 -3.99
C MET A 1 26.90 42.72 -4.21
N GLU A 2 27.02 42.08 -5.36
CA GLU A 2 26.05 41.14 -5.94
C GLU A 2 26.01 39.85 -5.11
N LEU A 3 24.87 39.57 -4.47
CA LEU A 3 24.58 38.25 -3.94
C LEU A 3 24.01 37.39 -5.06
N THR A 4 24.92 36.76 -5.81
CA THR A 4 24.62 35.64 -6.70
C THR A 4 24.01 34.50 -5.90
N LEU A 5 22.67 34.44 -5.86
CA LEU A 5 21.93 33.23 -5.53
C LEU A 5 22.26 32.17 -6.59
N LYS A 6 23.34 31.42 -6.36
CA LYS A 6 23.64 30.19 -7.08
C LYS A 6 22.36 29.36 -7.12
N SER A 7 21.93 29.02 -8.33
CA SER A 7 20.89 28.03 -8.61
C SER A 7 21.07 26.82 -7.68
N GLN A 8 20.30 26.78 -6.58
CA GLN A 8 20.30 25.63 -5.69
C GLN A 8 19.58 24.52 -6.45
N MET A 9 20.37 23.60 -7.03
CA MET A 9 19.89 22.34 -7.57
C MET A 9 18.98 21.71 -6.53
N VAL A 10 17.68 21.61 -6.85
CA VAL A 10 16.81 20.71 -6.09
C VAL A 10 17.36 19.31 -6.31
N PRO A 11 17.66 18.56 -5.24
CA PRO A 11 18.00 17.16 -5.40
C PRO A 11 16.76 16.46 -5.96
N VAL A 12 16.85 16.04 -7.22
CA VAL A 12 15.82 15.26 -7.90
C VAL A 12 16.17 13.79 -7.72
N LEU A 13 15.20 12.98 -7.30
CA LEU A 13 15.32 11.53 -7.41
C LEU A 13 15.17 11.15 -8.90
N SER A 14 16.28 11.09 -9.61
CA SER A 14 16.38 10.47 -10.93
C SER A 14 16.82 9.01 -10.77
N GLY A 15 16.22 8.11 -11.56
CA GLY A 15 16.34 6.65 -11.43
C GLY A 15 17.73 6.03 -11.61
N GLN A 16 18.82 6.83 -11.59
CA GLN A 16 20.19 6.33 -11.72
C GLN A 16 21.09 6.51 -10.49
N SER A 17 20.69 7.19 -9.40
CA SER A 17 21.39 7.01 -8.12
C SER A 17 20.66 7.63 -6.91
N LEU A 18 19.94 6.80 -6.14
CA LEU A 18 19.50 7.16 -4.78
C LEU A 18 20.67 7.72 -3.94
N TYR A 19 21.89 7.20 -4.12
CA TYR A 19 23.09 7.70 -3.44
C TYR A 19 23.38 9.18 -3.76
N SER A 20 23.24 9.60 -5.01
CA SER A 20 23.44 11.01 -5.39
C SER A 20 22.42 11.94 -4.72
N TYR A 21 21.17 11.50 -4.60
CA TYR A 21 20.13 12.23 -3.87
C TYR A 21 20.47 12.31 -2.38
N LEU A 22 20.84 11.18 -1.76
CA LEU A 22 21.22 11.13 -0.36
C LEU A 22 22.40 12.07 -0.08
N ASP A 23 23.44 12.05 -0.89
CA ASP A 23 24.60 12.93 -0.74
C ASP A 23 24.22 14.41 -0.88
N ALA A 24 23.37 14.75 -1.87
CA ALA A 24 22.90 16.10 -2.06
C ALA A 24 22.10 16.60 -0.85
N VAL A 25 21.21 15.77 -0.29
CA VAL A 25 20.43 16.10 0.90
C VAL A 25 21.31 16.31 2.15
N HIS A 26 22.39 15.55 2.31
CA HIS A 26 23.31 15.73 3.43
C HIS A 26 24.11 17.04 3.37
N ARG A 27 24.38 17.55 2.16
CA ARG A 27 25.13 18.81 1.94
C ARG A 27 24.32 20.08 2.26
N ILE A 28 22.98 19.99 2.29
CA ILE A 28 22.12 21.15 2.57
C ILE A 28 22.31 21.58 4.03
N PRO A 29 22.62 22.85 4.33
CA PRO A 29 22.80 23.31 5.71
C PRO A 29 21.51 23.18 6.53
N LYS A 30 21.65 22.98 7.85
CA LYS A 30 20.50 23.00 8.77
C LYS A 30 20.13 24.44 9.07
N LEU A 31 18.84 24.73 9.15
CA LEU A 31 18.35 26.03 9.57
C LEU A 31 18.38 26.17 11.10
N SER A 32 18.76 27.35 11.56
CA SER A 32 18.56 27.81 12.92
C SER A 32 17.07 28.11 13.17
N ARG A 33 16.70 28.28 14.44
CA ARG A 33 15.32 28.66 14.79
C ARG A 33 14.96 30.04 14.25
N GLU A 34 15.89 30.97 14.28
CA GLU A 34 15.71 32.35 13.82
C GLU A 34 15.51 32.39 12.30
N GLU A 35 16.31 31.59 11.57
CA GLU A 35 16.17 31.43 10.12
C GLU A 35 14.83 30.79 9.74
N GLU A 36 14.36 29.78 10.47
CA GLU A 36 13.04 29.18 10.26
C GLU A 36 11.93 30.22 10.39
N VAL A 37 11.93 31.02 11.46
CA VAL A 37 10.92 32.06 11.68
C VAL A 37 10.95 33.09 10.56
N THR A 38 12.14 33.57 10.20
CA THR A 38 12.32 34.56 9.13
C THR A 38 11.79 34.04 7.79
N LEU A 39 12.05 32.78 7.45
CA LEU A 39 11.54 32.16 6.23
C LEU A 39 10.02 31.97 6.26
N PHE A 40 9.43 31.68 7.41
CA PHE A 40 7.97 31.59 7.56
C PHE A 40 7.29 32.96 7.45
N GLU A 41 7.89 34.02 8.00
CA GLU A 41 7.40 35.39 7.84
C GLU A 41 7.43 35.79 6.35
N GLN A 42 8.54 35.56 5.66
CA GLN A 42 8.66 35.80 4.20
C GLN A 42 7.66 34.98 3.38
N TYR A 43 7.36 33.75 3.82
CA TYR A 43 6.37 32.91 3.15
C TYR A 43 4.94 33.46 3.35
N LYS A 44 4.60 33.92 4.56
CA LYS A 44 3.27 34.43 4.93
C LYS A 44 2.96 35.80 4.30
N ASP A 45 3.97 36.66 4.19
CA ASP A 45 3.79 38.05 3.74
C ASP A 45 3.73 38.23 2.21
N GLY A 46 4.09 37.21 1.43
CA GLY A 46 4.14 37.34 -0.04
C GLY A 46 4.02 36.05 -0.83
N ASP A 47 3.54 34.95 -0.24
CA ASP A 47 3.50 33.60 -0.82
C ASP A 47 4.83 33.22 -1.50
N ASN A 48 5.93 33.58 -0.84
CA ASN A 48 7.26 33.42 -1.40
C ASN A 48 7.62 31.94 -1.50
N VAL A 49 7.41 31.38 -2.70
CA VAL A 49 7.69 29.98 -3.02
C VAL A 49 9.15 29.61 -2.74
N SER A 50 10.08 30.56 -2.88
CA SER A 50 11.50 30.32 -2.60
C SER A 50 11.77 30.10 -1.11
N ALA A 51 11.05 30.81 -0.23
CA ALA A 51 11.16 30.62 1.22
C ALA A 51 10.60 29.25 1.65
N ALA A 52 9.44 28.86 1.10
CA ALA A 52 8.88 27.51 1.32
C ALA A 52 9.83 26.42 0.83
N ARG A 53 10.46 26.61 -0.34
CA ARG A 53 11.47 25.68 -0.88
C ARG A 53 12.67 25.56 0.05
N ALA A 54 13.21 26.65 0.58
CA ALA A 54 14.32 26.61 1.54
C ALA A 54 13.96 25.83 2.82
N LEU A 55 12.75 26.07 3.36
CA LEU A 55 12.22 25.35 4.52
C LEU A 55 12.13 23.84 4.26
N VAL A 56 11.60 23.43 3.10
CA VAL A 56 11.49 22.01 2.72
C VAL A 56 12.88 21.39 2.55
N LEU A 57 13.77 22.03 1.78
CA LEU A 57 15.11 21.52 1.48
C LEU A 57 15.93 21.25 2.76
N ALA A 58 15.89 22.16 3.73
CA ALA A 58 16.61 22.02 4.99
C ALA A 58 16.20 20.77 5.81
N HIS A 59 14.96 20.30 5.62
CA HIS A 59 14.37 19.21 6.39
C HIS A 59 14.35 17.86 5.65
N LEU A 60 14.74 17.80 4.37
CA LEU A 60 14.78 16.55 3.59
C LEU A 60 15.59 15.44 4.25
N ARG A 61 16.69 15.78 4.93
CA ARG A 61 17.52 14.80 5.67
C ARG A 61 16.72 14.01 6.70
N TYR A 62 15.72 14.64 7.30
CA TYR A 62 14.92 14.05 8.34
C TYR A 62 13.80 13.18 7.76
N VAL A 63 13.27 13.57 6.60
CA VAL A 63 12.37 12.71 5.82
C VAL A 63 13.05 11.39 5.48
N VAL A 64 14.29 11.44 4.98
CA VAL A 64 15.09 10.23 4.71
C VAL A 64 15.26 9.37 5.97
N TYR A 65 15.56 9.98 7.11
CA TYR A 65 15.69 9.28 8.39
C TYR A 65 14.38 8.57 8.80
N ILE A 66 13.23 9.24 8.65
CA ILE A 66 11.92 8.63 8.94
C ILE A 66 11.63 7.49 7.95
N ALA A 67 11.79 7.73 6.64
CA ALA A 67 11.46 6.76 5.59
C ALA A 67 12.23 5.44 5.75
N LYS A 68 13.51 5.49 6.17
CA LYS A 68 14.33 4.29 6.46
C LYS A 68 13.73 3.38 7.54
N GLN A 69 12.95 3.92 8.47
CA GLN A 69 12.28 3.10 9.51
C GLN A 69 11.17 2.20 8.92
N TYR A 70 10.75 2.46 7.69
CA TYR A 70 9.69 1.75 6.98
C TYR A 70 10.20 0.85 5.85
N SER A 71 11.52 0.71 5.67
CA SER A 71 12.09 -0.16 4.63
C SER A 71 11.74 -1.65 4.81
N GLY A 72 11.35 -2.07 6.03
CA GLY A 72 10.96 -3.46 6.32
C GLY A 72 9.64 -3.92 5.70
N TYR A 73 8.90 -3.03 5.01
CA TYR A 73 7.65 -3.38 4.31
C TYR A 73 7.87 -3.89 2.88
N GLY A 74 9.10 -3.86 2.36
CA GLY A 74 9.43 -4.35 1.02
C GLY A 74 9.11 -3.38 -0.12
N LEU A 75 8.82 -2.12 0.20
CA LEU A 75 8.59 -1.05 -0.78
C LEU A 75 9.91 -0.31 -1.10
N PRO A 76 10.08 0.22 -2.32
CA PRO A 76 11.25 1.02 -2.70
C PRO A 76 11.44 2.20 -1.74
N LEU A 77 12.68 2.39 -1.26
CA LEU A 77 12.98 3.48 -0.33
C LEU A 77 12.80 4.85 -1.01
N GLU A 78 13.04 4.94 -2.31
CA GLU A 78 12.79 6.14 -3.11
C GLU A 78 11.34 6.60 -2.95
N ASP A 79 10.39 5.69 -3.09
CA ASP A 79 8.96 6.01 -3.00
C ASP A 79 8.58 6.46 -1.60
N LEU A 80 9.09 5.78 -0.56
CA LEU A 80 8.85 6.18 0.83
C LEU A 80 9.38 7.58 1.12
N ILE A 81 10.56 7.92 0.59
CA ILE A 81 11.13 9.28 0.70
C ILE A 81 10.23 10.29 -0.02
N GLN A 82 9.75 9.97 -1.22
CA GLN A 82 8.89 10.86 -1.99
C GLN A 82 7.56 11.14 -1.29
N GLN A 83 6.93 10.12 -0.72
CA GLN A 83 5.69 10.31 0.06
C GLN A 83 5.94 11.10 1.35
N GLY A 84 7.07 10.84 2.02
CA GLY A 84 7.50 11.65 3.14
C GLY A 84 7.74 13.12 2.77
N ASN A 85 8.29 13.38 1.58
CA ASN A 85 8.50 14.73 1.06
C ASN A 85 7.16 15.44 0.81
N VAL A 86 6.15 14.71 0.30
CA VAL A 86 4.77 15.22 0.18
C VAL A 86 4.20 15.60 1.55
N GLY A 87 4.35 14.74 2.56
CA GLY A 87 3.93 15.05 3.94
C GLY A 87 4.64 16.26 4.52
N LEU A 88 5.94 16.42 4.26
CA LEU A 88 6.70 17.61 4.66
C LEU A 88 6.15 18.88 3.99
N MET A 89 5.90 18.85 2.67
CA MET A 89 5.33 19.99 1.95
C MET A 89 3.95 20.40 2.51
N GLN A 90 3.09 19.43 2.80
CA GLN A 90 1.78 19.69 3.43
C GLN A 90 1.94 20.31 4.82
N SER A 91 2.92 19.84 5.60
CA SER A 91 3.19 20.38 6.93
C SER A 91 3.65 21.84 6.89
N VAL A 92 4.52 22.21 5.93
CA VAL A 92 5.00 23.59 5.76
C VAL A 92 3.83 24.54 5.46
N LYS A 93 2.88 24.12 4.62
CA LYS A 93 1.67 24.91 4.31
C LYS A 93 0.75 25.16 5.51
N LYS A 94 0.76 24.27 6.50
CA LYS A 94 -0.15 24.29 7.66
C LYS A 94 0.54 24.71 8.96
N PHE A 95 1.85 24.93 8.92
CA PHE A 95 2.63 25.25 10.10
C PHE A 95 2.38 26.70 10.54
N ASP A 96 2.28 26.89 11.85
CA ASP A 96 2.07 28.19 12.47
C ASP A 96 3.26 28.52 13.40
N PRO A 97 4.12 29.48 13.04
CA PRO A 97 5.31 29.83 13.81
C PRO A 97 4.98 30.47 15.17
N GLU A 98 3.78 31.05 15.35
CA GLU A 98 3.38 31.72 16.59
C GLU A 98 3.28 30.75 17.78
N ARG A 99 3.10 29.45 17.49
CA ARG A 99 3.01 28.38 18.49
C ARG A 99 4.33 28.06 19.19
N LYS A 100 5.44 28.72 18.82
CA LYS A 100 6.80 28.55 19.41
C LYS A 100 7.34 27.12 19.37
N LEU A 101 6.77 26.24 18.54
CA LEU A 101 7.26 24.89 18.27
C LEU A 101 8.23 24.91 17.08
N ARG A 102 9.09 23.89 16.97
CA ARG A 102 9.93 23.70 15.77
C ARG A 102 9.09 23.10 14.65
N LEU A 103 9.35 23.51 13.40
CA LEU A 103 8.72 22.92 12.22
C LEU A 103 8.85 21.41 12.22
N LEU A 104 10.05 20.92 12.56
CA LEU A 104 10.34 19.49 12.59
C LEU A 104 9.38 18.71 13.50
N THR A 105 9.09 19.22 14.70
CA THR A 105 8.18 18.59 15.66
C THR A 105 6.77 18.45 15.07
N PHE A 106 6.31 19.44 14.32
CA PHE A 106 5.02 19.39 13.64
C PHE A 106 5.03 18.45 12.43
N ALA A 107 6.07 18.55 11.58
CA ALA A 107 6.20 17.83 10.33
C ALA A 107 6.26 16.31 10.50
N VAL A 108 6.82 15.80 11.61
CA VAL A 108 6.95 14.36 11.88
C VAL A 108 5.62 13.62 11.70
N HIS A 109 4.53 14.19 12.20
CA HIS A 109 3.21 13.55 12.14
C HIS A 109 2.67 13.48 10.71
N TRP A 110 2.87 14.53 9.91
CA TRP A 110 2.47 14.58 8.51
C TRP A 110 3.30 13.63 7.64
N ILE A 111 4.62 13.62 7.85
CA ILE A 111 5.55 12.71 7.14
C ILE A 111 5.15 11.25 7.41
N LYS A 112 4.94 10.88 8.68
CA LYS A 112 4.54 9.52 9.04
C LYS A 112 3.16 9.16 8.52
N ALA A 113 2.21 10.10 8.53
CA ALA A 113 0.86 9.86 8.02
C ALA A 113 0.86 9.55 6.52
N GLU A 114 1.55 10.34 5.71
CA GLU A 114 1.66 10.12 4.26
C GLU A 114 2.40 8.82 3.94
N ILE A 115 3.51 8.53 4.62
CA ILE A 115 4.22 7.26 4.46
C ILE A 115 3.31 6.08 4.84
N HIS A 116 2.61 6.15 5.97
CA HIS A 116 1.69 5.08 6.38
C HIS A 116 0.57 4.87 5.35
N ASP A 117 -0.02 5.94 4.82
CA ASP A 117 -1.09 5.83 3.84
C ASP A 117 -0.59 5.22 2.52
N TYR A 118 0.60 5.60 2.07
CA TYR A 118 1.24 4.96 0.92
C TYR A 118 1.49 3.48 1.13
N ILE A 119 2.06 3.09 2.28
CA ILE A 119 2.32 1.68 2.59
C ILE A 119 1.00 0.90 2.57
N LEU A 120 -0.04 1.38 3.24
CA LEU A 120 -1.33 0.70 3.27
C LEU A 120 -1.98 0.51 1.89
N LYS A 121 -1.76 1.46 0.98
CA LYS A 121 -2.29 1.43 -0.39
C LYS A 121 -1.49 0.53 -1.34
N ASN A 122 -0.18 0.38 -1.13
CA ASN A 122 0.73 -0.23 -2.10
C ASN A 122 1.46 -1.47 -1.58
N TRP A 123 1.26 -1.89 -0.33
CA TRP A 123 1.94 -3.06 0.24
C TRP A 123 1.57 -4.38 -0.45
N LYS A 124 0.33 -4.51 -0.90
CA LYS A 124 -0.19 -5.66 -1.63
C LYS A 124 -1.23 -5.24 -2.66
N LEU A 125 -1.46 -6.09 -3.66
CA LEU A 125 -2.49 -5.89 -4.67
C LEU A 125 -3.89 -5.89 -4.02
N VAL A 126 -4.13 -6.83 -3.11
CA VAL A 126 -5.37 -6.90 -2.33
C VAL A 126 -5.21 -6.07 -1.05
N LYS A 127 -6.14 -5.13 -0.84
CA LYS A 127 -6.13 -4.23 0.32
C LYS A 127 -6.38 -5.00 1.62
N VAL A 128 -5.39 -5.02 2.51
CA VAL A 128 -5.42 -5.82 3.75
C VAL A 128 -6.00 -5.07 4.96
N ALA A 129 -5.84 -3.74 5.03
CA ALA A 129 -6.19 -2.96 6.21
C ALA A 129 -7.11 -1.77 5.88
N THR A 130 -8.41 -2.06 5.80
CA THR A 130 -9.45 -1.08 5.49
C THR A 130 -10.00 -0.41 6.76
N THR A 131 -10.05 -1.13 7.88
CA THR A 131 -10.58 -0.61 9.16
C THR A 131 -9.51 0.01 10.06
N LYS A 132 -9.93 0.82 11.04
CA LYS A 132 -9.01 1.43 12.03
C LYS A 132 -8.26 0.37 12.86
N ALA A 133 -8.95 -0.70 13.26
CA ALA A 133 -8.37 -1.82 13.99
C ALA A 133 -7.30 -2.55 13.14
N GLN A 134 -7.65 -2.86 11.88
CA GLN A 134 -6.72 -3.51 10.94
C GLN A 134 -5.50 -2.64 10.65
N ARG A 135 -5.65 -1.32 10.47
CA ARG A 135 -4.50 -0.40 10.29
C ARG A 135 -3.59 -0.38 11.53
N LYS A 136 -4.17 -0.40 12.74
CA LYS A 136 -3.39 -0.47 13.99
C LYS A 136 -2.60 -1.79 14.06
N LEU A 137 -3.23 -2.90 13.71
CA LEU A 137 -2.59 -4.21 13.66
C LEU A 137 -1.49 -4.26 12.60
N PHE A 138 -1.75 -3.78 11.38
CA PHE A 138 -0.79 -3.78 10.28
C PHE A 138 0.59 -3.22 10.67
N PHE A 139 0.62 -2.07 11.35
CA PHE A 139 1.87 -1.42 11.77
C PHE A 139 2.48 -1.97 13.07
N ASN A 140 1.67 -2.57 13.96
CA ASN A 140 2.13 -2.92 15.31
C ASN A 140 2.21 -4.44 15.56
N LEU A 141 1.59 -5.28 14.73
CA LEU A 141 1.51 -6.72 14.97
C LEU A 141 2.90 -7.36 15.02
N ARG A 142 3.73 -7.13 13.99
CA ARG A 142 5.12 -7.65 13.94
C ARG A 142 5.99 -7.21 15.11
N LYS A 143 5.75 -6.01 15.67
CA LYS A 143 6.49 -5.50 16.83
C LYS A 143 6.09 -6.16 18.15
N ASN A 144 4.83 -6.60 18.26
CA ASN A 144 4.27 -7.19 19.49
C ASN A 144 4.21 -8.72 19.48
N LYS A 145 4.58 -9.32 18.33
CA LYS A 145 4.67 -10.75 18.12
C LYS A 145 5.97 -11.31 18.69
N GLN A 146 5.88 -12.49 19.29
CA GLN A 146 7.00 -13.25 19.85
C GLN A 146 7.38 -14.35 18.86
N GLY A 147 8.55 -14.19 18.23
CA GLY A 147 9.06 -15.16 17.26
C GLY A 147 8.53 -14.97 15.83
N SER A 148 8.85 -15.93 14.96
CA SER A 148 8.60 -15.87 13.51
C SER A 148 7.44 -16.76 13.04
N GLY A 149 6.95 -17.67 13.88
CA GLY A 149 5.83 -18.58 13.56
C GLY A 149 4.48 -17.87 13.50
N LEU A 150 3.38 -18.54 13.16
CA LEU A 150 2.04 -17.93 13.24
C LEU A 150 1.67 -17.59 14.68
N VAL A 151 0.88 -16.53 14.87
CA VAL A 151 0.37 -16.12 16.19
C VAL A 151 -0.48 -17.24 16.78
N ASP A 152 -0.14 -17.67 17.99
CA ASP A 152 -0.92 -18.63 18.76
C ASP A 152 -2.11 -17.97 19.49
N GLY A 153 -3.05 -18.77 20.00
CA GLY A 153 -4.24 -18.25 20.71
C GLY A 153 -3.90 -17.37 21.93
N PRO A 154 -3.03 -17.82 22.86
CA PRO A 154 -2.61 -17.02 24.01
C PRO A 154 -1.95 -15.68 23.61
N GLU A 155 -1.12 -15.69 22.58
CA GLU A 155 -0.49 -14.50 22.02
C GLU A 155 -1.52 -13.57 21.37
N ALA A 156 -2.44 -14.11 20.57
CA ALA A 156 -3.51 -13.34 19.94
C ALA A 156 -4.29 -12.54 20.99
N LYS A 157 -4.65 -13.18 22.10
CA LYS A 157 -5.34 -12.56 23.23
C LYS A 157 -4.55 -11.43 23.89
N ARG A 158 -3.24 -11.64 24.08
CA ARG A 158 -2.34 -10.62 24.64
C ARG A 158 -2.26 -9.39 23.72
N ILE A 159 -2.06 -9.62 22.43
CA ILE A 159 -1.95 -8.55 21.42
C ILE A 159 -3.30 -7.82 21.25
N ALA A 160 -4.40 -8.55 21.21
CA ALA A 160 -5.76 -8.02 21.17
C ALA A 160 -6.03 -7.06 22.33
N THR A 161 -5.69 -7.48 23.55
CA THR A 161 -5.85 -6.65 24.77
C THR A 161 -4.94 -5.41 24.73
N LEU A 162 -3.68 -5.56 24.32
CA LEU A 162 -2.73 -4.45 24.24
C LEU A 162 -3.12 -3.40 23.19
N LEU A 163 -3.62 -3.86 22.04
CA LEU A 163 -3.98 -3.03 20.91
C LEU A 163 -5.46 -2.66 20.88
N ASP A 164 -6.28 -3.08 21.85
CA ASP A 164 -7.71 -2.79 21.92
C ASP A 164 -8.44 -3.15 20.61
N VAL A 165 -8.29 -4.42 20.20
CA VAL A 165 -8.85 -5.01 18.97
C VAL A 165 -9.33 -6.44 19.23
N SER A 166 -10.08 -7.05 18.31
CA SER A 166 -10.56 -8.42 18.49
C SER A 166 -9.46 -9.47 18.26
N GLU A 167 -9.54 -10.61 18.96
CA GLU A 167 -8.62 -11.75 18.74
C GLU A 167 -8.72 -12.29 17.31
N ALA A 168 -9.92 -12.28 16.74
CA ALA A 168 -10.16 -12.69 15.36
C ALA A 168 -9.40 -11.79 14.36
N ASP A 169 -9.44 -10.46 14.54
CA ASP A 169 -8.70 -9.52 13.69
C ASP A 169 -7.18 -9.74 13.78
N VAL A 170 -6.67 -10.11 14.97
CA VAL A 170 -5.24 -10.39 15.16
C VAL A 170 -4.82 -11.61 14.35
N VAL A 171 -5.57 -12.71 14.47
CA VAL A 171 -5.28 -13.97 13.76
C VAL A 171 -5.41 -13.76 12.25
N GLU A 172 -6.48 -13.10 11.80
CA GLU A 172 -6.70 -12.80 10.39
C GLU A 172 -5.58 -11.91 9.82
N MET A 173 -5.19 -10.86 10.55
CA MET A 173 -4.09 -9.99 10.13
C MET A 173 -2.76 -10.75 10.07
N ASP A 174 -2.47 -11.62 11.04
CA ASP A 174 -1.23 -12.40 11.03
C ASP A 174 -1.15 -13.33 9.82
N GLN A 175 -2.25 -14.00 9.47
CA GLN A 175 -2.33 -14.85 8.27
C GLN A 175 -2.10 -14.02 7.00
N ARG A 176 -2.69 -12.83 6.90
CA ARG A 176 -2.52 -11.92 5.76
C ARG A 176 -1.10 -11.37 5.63
N LEU A 177 -0.45 -11.06 6.75
CA LEU A 177 0.93 -10.56 6.80
C LEU A 177 1.99 -11.63 6.56
N SER A 178 1.66 -12.90 6.86
CA SER A 178 2.58 -14.03 6.73
C SER A 178 2.63 -14.61 5.32
N ARG A 179 1.53 -14.53 4.56
CA ARG A 179 1.47 -15.04 3.18
C ARG A 179 1.98 -14.00 2.19
N GLN A 180 2.79 -14.40 1.21
CA GLN A 180 3.15 -13.57 0.06
C GLN A 180 2.20 -13.83 -1.11
N ASP A 181 2.01 -12.84 -1.97
CA ASP A 181 1.20 -13.00 -3.17
C ASP A 181 2.03 -13.80 -4.20
N GLN A 182 1.41 -14.82 -4.81
CA GLN A 182 2.09 -15.67 -5.80
C GLN A 182 1.82 -15.14 -7.21
N PRO A 183 2.86 -15.01 -8.07
CA PRO A 183 2.66 -14.76 -9.49
C PRO A 183 1.80 -15.87 -10.12
N PHE A 184 0.99 -15.51 -11.11
CA PHE A 184 0.16 -16.49 -11.81
C PHE A 184 0.99 -17.40 -12.72
N GLU A 185 1.93 -16.80 -13.44
CA GLU A 185 2.80 -17.49 -14.40
C GLU A 185 4.01 -18.11 -13.72
N LYS A 186 4.57 -19.15 -14.34
CA LYS A 186 5.87 -19.69 -13.98
C LYS A 186 6.97 -18.65 -14.11
N ARG A 187 7.88 -18.65 -13.13
CA ARG A 187 9.13 -17.87 -13.24
C ARG A 187 10.23 -18.61 -14.00
N ASP A 188 10.26 -19.92 -13.88
CA ASP A 188 11.19 -20.82 -14.55
C ASP A 188 10.54 -22.20 -14.79
N ASP A 189 11.25 -23.07 -15.51
CA ASP A 189 10.76 -24.41 -15.87
C ASP A 189 10.60 -25.34 -14.64
N GLU A 190 11.19 -24.98 -13.50
CA GLU A 190 11.14 -25.75 -12.25
C GLU A 190 10.03 -25.27 -11.28
N ASP A 191 9.33 -24.17 -11.60
CA ASP A 191 8.24 -23.63 -10.79
C ASP A 191 6.92 -24.41 -11.00
N TYR A 192 6.90 -25.66 -10.55
CA TYR A 192 5.70 -26.52 -10.59
C TYR A 192 4.57 -26.05 -9.66
N GLY A 193 4.81 -25.04 -8.84
CA GLY A 193 3.83 -24.47 -7.92
C GLY A 193 3.01 -23.33 -8.52
N ALA A 194 3.28 -22.91 -9.75
CA ALA A 194 2.61 -21.77 -10.37
C ALA A 194 1.10 -22.03 -10.59
N PRO A 195 0.22 -21.06 -10.26
CA PRO A 195 -1.23 -21.16 -10.44
C PRO A 195 -1.66 -21.56 -11.85
N GLU A 196 -0.94 -21.14 -12.89
CA GLU A 196 -1.23 -21.51 -14.28
C GLU A 196 -1.29 -23.02 -14.55
N LEU A 197 -0.66 -23.85 -13.71
CA LEU A 197 -0.59 -25.30 -13.91
C LEU A 197 -1.77 -26.08 -13.32
N TYR A 198 -2.43 -25.53 -12.30
CA TYR A 198 -3.47 -26.25 -11.55
C TYR A 198 -4.79 -25.50 -11.47
N LEU A 199 -4.81 -24.18 -11.69
CA LEU A 199 -6.06 -23.44 -11.78
C LEU A 199 -6.77 -23.83 -13.07
N ARG A 200 -8.00 -24.31 -12.92
CA ARG A 200 -8.89 -24.62 -14.04
C ARG A 200 -9.94 -23.53 -14.13
N SER A 201 -10.41 -23.28 -15.34
CA SER A 201 -11.57 -22.43 -15.56
C SER A 201 -12.82 -23.16 -15.08
N ASP A 202 -13.74 -22.43 -14.44
CA ASP A 202 -15.09 -22.93 -14.10
C ASP A 202 -16.02 -22.95 -15.32
N SER A 203 -15.56 -22.48 -16.49
CA SER A 203 -16.29 -22.65 -17.75
C SER A 203 -16.53 -24.14 -18.02
N GLN A 204 -17.71 -24.48 -18.53
CA GLN A 204 -18.03 -25.85 -18.95
C GLN A 204 -16.90 -26.39 -19.83
N ASP A 205 -16.45 -27.60 -19.53
CA ASP A 205 -15.51 -28.31 -20.38
C ASP A 205 -16.17 -28.45 -21.76
N PRO A 206 -15.45 -28.21 -22.87
CA PRO A 206 -15.96 -28.49 -24.20
C PRO A 206 -16.62 -29.88 -24.34
N LEU A 207 -16.14 -30.87 -23.60
CA LEU A 207 -16.77 -32.19 -23.52
C LEU A 207 -18.16 -32.14 -22.90
N ASP A 208 -18.32 -31.42 -21.79
CA ASP A 208 -19.62 -31.26 -21.11
C ASP A 208 -20.60 -30.51 -22.01
N ILE A 209 -20.15 -29.46 -22.72
CA ILE A 209 -20.99 -28.70 -23.66
C ILE A 209 -21.53 -29.61 -24.78
N VAL A 210 -20.66 -30.46 -25.35
CA VAL A 210 -21.08 -31.39 -26.41
C VAL A 210 -21.99 -32.46 -25.85
N ALA A 211 -21.65 -33.05 -24.70
CA ALA A 211 -22.45 -34.08 -24.05
C ALA A 211 -23.86 -33.58 -23.69
N ASP A 212 -23.98 -32.37 -23.13
CA ASP A 212 -25.26 -31.73 -22.83
C ASP A 212 -26.08 -31.54 -24.12
N SER A 213 -25.44 -31.05 -25.20
CA SER A 213 -26.13 -30.82 -26.48
C SER A 213 -26.62 -32.12 -27.15
N GLU A 214 -25.84 -33.20 -27.04
CA GLU A 214 -26.21 -34.51 -27.56
C GLU A 214 -27.32 -35.15 -26.71
N SER A 215 -27.26 -34.99 -25.37
CA SER A 215 -28.32 -35.44 -24.47
C SER A 215 -29.63 -34.72 -24.79
N GLU A 216 -29.62 -33.40 -24.89
CA GLU A 216 -30.80 -32.61 -25.24
C GLU A 216 -31.39 -33.01 -26.60
N ALA A 217 -30.55 -33.25 -27.61
CA ALA A 217 -30.99 -33.69 -28.92
C ALA A 217 -31.62 -35.10 -28.89
N THR A 218 -31.02 -36.01 -28.13
CA THR A 218 -31.50 -37.38 -27.95
C THR A 218 -32.82 -37.39 -27.19
N ASP A 219 -32.88 -36.72 -26.05
CA ASP A 219 -34.06 -36.59 -25.20
C ASP A 219 -35.23 -35.96 -25.97
N ALA A 220 -34.97 -34.91 -26.75
CA ALA A 220 -35.98 -34.29 -27.61
C ALA A 220 -36.46 -35.25 -28.73
N GLY A 221 -35.55 -36.07 -29.28
CA GLY A 221 -35.88 -37.09 -30.27
C GLY A 221 -36.77 -38.20 -29.70
N GLU A 222 -36.38 -38.76 -28.55
CA GLU A 222 -37.12 -39.79 -27.84
C GLU A 222 -38.49 -39.27 -27.37
N LEU A 223 -38.54 -38.06 -26.80
CA LEU A 223 -39.80 -37.42 -26.40
C LEU A 223 -40.73 -37.25 -27.60
N ARG A 224 -40.22 -36.80 -28.76
CA ARG A 224 -41.02 -36.70 -29.99
C ARG A 224 -41.54 -38.06 -30.46
N GLN A 225 -40.74 -39.13 -30.32
CA GLN A 225 -41.18 -40.47 -30.68
C GLN A 225 -42.23 -41.01 -29.71
N ALA A 226 -42.05 -40.80 -28.41
CA ALA A 226 -43.00 -41.19 -27.37
C ALA A 226 -44.34 -40.46 -27.54
N LEU A 227 -44.31 -39.14 -27.78
CA LEU A 227 -45.52 -38.34 -28.03
C LEU A 227 -46.33 -38.86 -29.22
N LYS A 228 -45.69 -39.38 -30.28
CA LYS A 228 -46.40 -39.97 -31.43
C LYS A 228 -47.16 -41.26 -31.10
N GLN A 229 -46.84 -41.93 -30.00
CA GLN A 229 -47.50 -43.17 -29.57
C GLN A 229 -48.67 -42.92 -28.61
N LEU A 230 -48.85 -41.69 -28.12
CA LEU A 230 -49.97 -41.33 -27.25
C LEU A 230 -51.27 -41.20 -28.06
N ASP A 231 -52.39 -41.52 -27.41
CA ASP A 231 -53.72 -41.26 -27.95
C ASP A 231 -54.05 -39.76 -27.93
N GLU A 232 -55.00 -39.36 -28.77
CA GLU A 232 -55.36 -37.96 -29.04
C GLU A 232 -55.80 -37.20 -27.77
N ARG A 233 -56.41 -37.90 -26.80
CA ARG A 233 -56.83 -37.32 -25.52
C ARG A 233 -55.64 -37.09 -24.59
N SER A 234 -54.71 -38.03 -24.51
CA SER A 234 -53.52 -37.90 -23.67
C SER A 234 -52.54 -36.87 -24.22
N LEU A 235 -52.44 -36.73 -25.54
CA LEU A 235 -51.60 -35.71 -26.20
C LEU A 235 -52.11 -34.28 -26.01
N GLN A 236 -53.41 -34.08 -25.75
CA GLN A 236 -53.97 -32.75 -25.42
C GLN A 236 -53.73 -32.34 -23.95
N ILE A 237 -53.35 -33.27 -23.07
CA ILE A 237 -53.18 -33.03 -21.63
C ILE A 237 -51.73 -32.69 -21.27
N VAL A 238 -50.76 -33.23 -22.01
CA VAL A 238 -49.30 -33.00 -21.83
C VAL A 238 -48.86 -31.74 -22.57
#